data_AF-A0A9D4RLP2-F1
#
_entry.id   AF-A0A9D4RLP2-F1
#
_cell.length_a   1.000
_cell.length_b   1.000
_cell.length_c   1.000
_cell.angle_alpha   90.00
_cell.angle_beta   90.00
_cell.angle_gamma   90.00
#
_symmetry.space_group_name_H-M   'P 1'
#
loop_
_entity.id
_entity.type
_entity.pdbx_description
1 polymer ?
#
loop_
_entity_poly.entity_id
_entity_poly.type
_entity_poly.pdbx_seq_one_letter_code
_entity_poly.pdbx_strand_id
1 'polypeptide(L)'
;MKLGQKIHPNNILDEFENDAGKIWELYILACLDLFQKASKKSLRLKRLKRSLLVLQKARDAGHVTAPLYARWVDLLSLTGLPEEALDVCCAGLEAHPGETTLWERRLSMMVSLRHDATTVQEALNDAQKHIPKQESWPLVQMVLEHNISCNAANETVKLLEISMIDHAAVSQPAKEFFLEYEYLQHGIAHTRTVYNRLCKYKPLSQQLYRAYISMELAQPKPKMKLVRAAYEEALREHGDQAPDLWLDYIRLESSGLKGKMEKVGQIHFRAVKALQGAHNQEFLRRYTLLQTSEAS
;
A
#
# COMPACT_ATOMS: atom_id res chain seq x y z
N MET A 1 9.25 -40.78 45.75
CA MET A 1 9.19 -41.68 44.58
C MET A 1 8.05 -41.24 43.65
N LYS A 2 8.33 -40.39 42.66
CA LYS A 2 7.52 -40.21 41.45
C LYS A 2 8.47 -39.81 40.32
N LEU A 3 9.12 -40.82 39.76
CA LEU A 3 9.80 -40.75 38.46
C LEU A 3 8.78 -41.20 37.41
N GLY A 4 8.67 -40.46 36.31
CA GLY A 4 7.94 -40.94 35.15
C GLY A 4 7.08 -39.90 34.43
N GLN A 5 7.61 -38.73 34.09
CA GLN A 5 7.16 -38.06 32.87
C GLN A 5 7.96 -38.66 31.72
N LYS A 6 7.29 -39.43 30.87
CA LYS A 6 7.83 -39.90 29.59
C LYS A 6 8.03 -38.68 28.70
N ILE A 7 9.27 -38.21 28.60
CA ILE A 7 9.64 -37.22 27.59
C ILE A 7 9.65 -37.96 26.24
N HIS A 8 8.76 -37.57 25.35
CA HIS A 8 8.71 -38.12 24.00
C HIS A 8 9.97 -37.68 23.24
N PRO A 9 10.70 -38.59 22.56
CA PRO A 9 11.95 -38.27 21.88
C PRO A 9 11.84 -37.17 20.81
N ASN A 10 10.64 -36.95 20.25
CA ASN A 10 10.39 -35.85 19.32
C ASN A 10 10.44 -34.47 19.98
N ASN A 11 10.05 -34.32 21.25
CA ASN A 11 10.13 -33.02 21.94
C ASN A 11 11.57 -32.59 22.25
N ILE A 12 12.48 -33.55 22.44
CA ILE A 12 13.88 -33.27 22.75
C ILE A 12 14.63 -32.80 21.50
N LEU A 13 14.36 -33.43 20.35
CA LEU A 13 14.95 -33.02 19.06
C LEU A 13 14.47 -31.63 18.65
N ASP A 14 13.17 -31.34 18.82
CA ASP A 14 12.62 -30.00 18.57
C ASP A 14 13.24 -28.94 19.51
N GLU A 15 13.48 -29.26 20.79
CA GLU A 15 14.16 -28.34 21.73
C GLU A 15 15.63 -28.09 21.36
N PHE A 16 16.39 -29.12 20.96
CA PHE A 16 17.78 -28.95 20.53
C PHE A 16 17.92 -28.24 19.17
N GLU A 17 17.02 -28.51 18.22
CA GLU A 17 16.98 -27.78 16.93
C GLU A 17 16.56 -26.31 17.12
N ASN A 18 15.64 -26.04 18.06
CA ASN A 18 15.25 -24.69 18.45
C ASN A 18 16.39 -23.93 19.16
N ASP A 19 17.15 -24.60 20.01
CA ASP A 19 18.34 -24.02 20.65
C ASP A 19 19.47 -23.76 19.65
N ALA A 20 19.69 -24.65 18.68
CA ALA A 20 20.63 -24.42 17.59
C ALA A 20 20.22 -23.22 16.71
N GLY A 21 18.93 -23.10 16.39
CA GLY A 21 18.38 -21.95 15.64
C GLY A 21 18.62 -20.62 16.34
N LYS A 22 18.37 -20.55 17.67
CA LYS A 22 18.65 -19.35 18.47
C LYS A 22 20.13 -18.99 18.51
N ILE A 23 21.02 -19.99 18.58
CA ILE A 23 22.47 -19.74 18.57
C ILE A 23 22.90 -19.14 17.23
N TRP A 24 22.38 -19.64 16.11
CA TRP A 24 22.64 -19.07 14.78
C TRP A 24 22.14 -17.63 14.69
N GLU A 25 20.91 -17.37 15.13
CA GLU A 25 20.32 -16.04 15.13
C GLU A 25 21.17 -15.05 15.95
N LEU A 26 21.49 -15.39 17.21
CA LEU A 26 22.31 -14.54 18.07
C LEU A 26 23.70 -14.28 17.46
N TYR A 27 24.31 -15.30 16.87
CA TYR A 27 25.62 -15.18 16.24
C TYR A 27 25.59 -14.31 14.98
N ILE A 28 24.55 -14.44 14.15
CA ILE A 28 24.34 -13.58 12.99
C ILE A 28 24.11 -12.13 13.44
N LEU A 29 23.20 -11.91 14.39
CA LEU A 29 22.91 -10.58 14.94
C LEU A 29 24.19 -9.92 15.50
N ALA A 30 25.00 -10.67 16.24
CA ALA A 30 26.28 -10.18 16.74
C ALA A 30 27.26 -9.80 15.60
N CYS A 31 27.32 -10.59 14.53
CA CYS A 31 28.14 -10.27 13.35
C CYS A 31 27.67 -8.97 12.67
N LEU A 32 26.35 -8.79 12.52
CA LEU A 32 25.73 -7.60 11.93
C LEU A 32 25.97 -6.34 12.77
N ASP A 33 25.80 -6.43 14.08
CA ASP A 33 26.08 -5.34 15.01
C ASP A 33 27.54 -4.90 14.96
N LEU A 34 28.46 -5.87 14.92
CA LEU A 34 29.88 -5.59 14.77
C LEU A 34 30.16 -4.92 13.43
N PHE A 35 29.50 -5.34 12.34
CA PHE A 35 29.64 -4.66 11.05
C PHE A 35 29.19 -3.20 11.12
N GLN A 36 28.03 -2.90 11.72
CA GLN A 36 27.51 -1.54 11.85
C GLN A 36 28.41 -0.63 12.69
N LYS A 37 28.99 -1.16 13.78
CA LYS A 37 29.89 -0.43 14.69
C LYS A 37 31.31 -0.23 14.13
N ALA A 38 31.63 -0.74 12.94
CA ALA A 38 32.96 -0.64 12.37
C ALA A 38 33.22 0.72 11.71
N SER A 39 34.08 1.54 12.32
CA SER A 39 34.46 2.86 11.78
C SER A 39 35.46 2.80 10.62
N LYS A 40 36.39 1.83 10.63
CA LYS A 40 37.43 1.69 9.59
C LYS A 40 36.91 0.92 8.39
N LYS A 41 37.08 1.45 7.17
CA LYS A 41 36.64 0.84 5.90
C LYS A 41 37.13 -0.60 5.72
N SER A 42 38.42 -0.88 5.99
CA SER A 42 39.01 -2.21 5.87
C SER A 42 38.43 -3.22 6.87
N LEU A 43 38.16 -2.78 8.10
CA LEU A 43 37.53 -3.60 9.14
C LEU A 43 36.07 -3.88 8.81
N ARG A 44 35.34 -2.85 8.33
CA ARG A 44 33.96 -2.97 7.89
C ARG A 44 33.81 -3.99 6.77
N LEU A 45 34.71 -3.98 5.77
CA LEU A 45 34.73 -4.98 4.70
C LEU A 45 34.98 -6.41 5.20
N LYS A 46 35.91 -6.60 6.15
CA LYS A 46 36.16 -7.92 6.75
C LYS A 46 34.93 -8.45 7.51
N ARG A 47 34.29 -7.58 8.29
CA ARG A 47 33.08 -7.93 9.07
C ARG A 47 31.88 -8.22 8.18
N LEU A 48 31.74 -7.49 7.08
CA LEU A 48 30.75 -7.77 6.04
C LEU A 48 30.95 -9.17 5.45
N LYS A 49 32.15 -9.48 4.95
CA LYS A 49 32.46 -10.81 4.38
C LYS A 49 32.19 -11.93 5.37
N ARG A 50 32.52 -11.73 6.66
CA ARG A 50 32.21 -12.68 7.72
C ARG A 50 30.71 -12.85 7.91
N SER A 51 29.96 -11.76 7.93
CA SER A 51 28.49 -11.79 8.11
C SER A 51 27.82 -12.55 6.97
N LEU A 52 28.19 -12.28 5.72
CA LEU A 52 27.68 -13.00 4.54
C LEU A 52 28.02 -14.49 4.59
N LEU A 53 29.25 -14.85 4.98
CA LEU A 53 29.65 -16.26 5.14
C LEU A 53 28.84 -16.97 6.22
N VAL A 54 28.54 -16.31 7.34
CA VAL A 54 27.75 -16.90 8.43
C VAL A 54 26.30 -17.08 8.00
N LEU A 55 25.72 -16.10 7.30
CA LEU A 55 24.37 -16.18 6.73
C LEU A 55 24.26 -17.35 5.74
N GLN A 56 25.24 -17.51 4.85
CA GLN A 56 25.29 -18.65 3.92
C GLN A 56 25.33 -19.98 4.66
N LYS A 57 26.21 -20.12 5.67
CA LYS A 57 26.29 -21.35 6.46
C LYS A 57 25.01 -21.66 7.24
N ALA A 58 24.36 -20.63 7.77
CA ALA A 58 23.08 -20.79 8.45
C ALA A 58 21.98 -21.22 7.47
N ARG A 59 22.01 -20.74 6.21
CA ARG A 59 21.10 -21.17 5.15
C ARG A 59 21.31 -22.63 4.80
N ASP A 60 22.57 -23.04 4.61
CA ASP A 60 22.92 -24.43 4.31
C ASP A 60 22.49 -25.38 5.45
N ALA A 61 22.41 -24.86 6.68
CA ALA A 61 21.91 -25.57 7.86
C ALA A 61 20.39 -25.42 8.10
N GLY A 62 19.66 -24.67 7.26
CA GLY A 62 18.20 -24.49 7.38
C GLY A 62 17.73 -23.59 8.52
N HIS A 63 18.61 -22.81 9.15
CA HIS A 63 18.29 -22.00 10.34
C HIS A 63 18.08 -20.50 10.06
N VAL A 64 17.90 -20.09 8.80
CA VAL A 64 17.67 -18.68 8.46
C VAL A 64 16.17 -18.38 8.51
N THR A 65 15.80 -17.52 9.45
CA THR A 65 14.43 -17.00 9.58
C THR A 65 14.16 -15.89 8.56
N ALA A 66 12.90 -15.60 8.26
CA ALA A 66 12.53 -14.55 7.32
C ALA A 66 13.13 -13.16 7.65
N PRO A 67 13.19 -12.70 8.91
CA PRO A 67 13.87 -11.45 9.25
C PRO A 67 15.38 -11.46 8.95
N LEU A 68 16.03 -12.62 9.05
CA LEU A 68 17.44 -12.77 8.71
C LEU A 68 17.66 -12.78 7.20
N TYR A 69 16.77 -13.41 6.42
CA TYR A 69 16.77 -13.28 4.96
C TYR A 69 16.62 -11.81 4.54
N ALA A 70 15.66 -11.09 5.13
CA ALA A 70 15.49 -9.66 4.86
C ALA A 70 16.78 -8.88 5.12
N ARG A 71 17.40 -9.04 6.30
CA ARG A 71 18.67 -8.37 6.61
C ARG A 71 19.81 -8.76 5.66
N TRP A 72 19.84 -10.02 5.19
CA TRP A 72 20.82 -10.46 4.22
C TRP A 72 20.65 -9.77 2.87
N VAL A 73 19.41 -9.69 2.37
CA VAL A 73 19.07 -8.94 1.15
C VAL A 73 19.51 -7.49 1.28
N ASP A 74 19.19 -6.81 2.40
CA ASP A 74 19.60 -5.40 2.62
C ASP A 74 21.11 -5.23 2.56
N LEU A 75 21.85 -6.14 3.18
CA LEU A 75 23.31 -6.11 3.13
C LEU A 75 23.83 -6.26 1.71
N LEU A 76 23.31 -7.22 0.94
CA LEU A 76 23.76 -7.46 -0.42
C LEU A 76 23.46 -6.26 -1.34
N SER A 77 22.26 -5.67 -1.21
CA SER A 77 21.89 -4.45 -1.93
C SER A 77 22.82 -3.28 -1.59
N LEU A 78 23.18 -3.09 -0.31
CA LEU A 78 24.13 -2.05 0.11
C LEU A 78 25.55 -2.26 -0.43
N THR A 79 25.91 -3.50 -0.76
CA THR A 79 27.23 -3.86 -1.27
C THR A 79 27.35 -3.78 -2.79
N GLY A 80 26.26 -3.43 -3.47
CA GLY A 80 26.22 -3.35 -4.93
C GLY A 80 26.15 -4.71 -5.62
N LEU A 81 25.57 -5.71 -4.94
CA LEU A 81 25.33 -7.05 -5.49
C LEU A 81 23.81 -7.33 -5.59
N PRO A 82 23.07 -6.58 -6.43
CA PRO A 82 21.61 -6.67 -6.46
C PRO A 82 21.08 -8.00 -7.02
N GLU A 83 21.78 -8.64 -7.94
CA GLU A 83 21.43 -9.97 -8.47
C GLU A 83 21.52 -11.05 -7.39
N GLU A 84 22.64 -11.08 -6.66
CA GLU A 84 22.80 -12.00 -5.51
C GLU A 84 21.75 -11.72 -4.42
N ALA A 85 21.40 -10.45 -4.22
CA ALA A 85 20.34 -10.06 -3.28
C ALA A 85 18.99 -10.63 -3.72
N LEU A 86 18.67 -10.60 -5.02
CA LEU A 86 17.46 -11.17 -5.58
C LEU A 86 17.44 -12.69 -5.40
N ASP A 87 18.55 -13.39 -5.69
CA ASP A 87 18.66 -14.84 -5.50
C ASP A 87 18.44 -15.27 -4.04
N VAL A 88 19.04 -14.53 -3.10
CA VAL A 88 18.83 -14.75 -1.66
C VAL A 88 17.40 -14.48 -1.25
N CYS A 89 16.76 -13.47 -1.82
CA CYS A 89 15.35 -13.16 -1.55
C CYS A 89 14.42 -14.25 -2.09
N CYS A 90 14.66 -14.75 -3.29
CA CYS A 90 13.92 -15.88 -3.88
C CYS A 90 14.05 -17.13 -3.00
N ALA A 91 15.27 -17.46 -2.56
CA ALA A 91 15.48 -18.57 -1.62
C ALA A 91 14.78 -18.37 -0.27
N GLY A 92 14.74 -17.12 0.22
CA GLY A 92 13.98 -16.78 1.43
C GLY A 92 12.48 -17.02 1.26
N LEU A 93 11.93 -16.72 0.10
CA LEU A 93 10.52 -16.95 -0.25
C LEU A 93 10.19 -18.42 -0.51
N GLU A 94 11.13 -19.23 -0.99
CA GLU A 94 10.96 -20.69 -1.07
C GLU A 94 10.80 -21.31 0.33
N ALA A 95 11.56 -20.81 1.31
CA ALA A 95 11.49 -21.27 2.70
C ALA A 95 10.30 -20.65 3.47
N HIS A 96 9.98 -19.38 3.20
CA HIS A 96 8.97 -18.60 3.93
C HIS A 96 8.02 -17.87 2.96
N PRO A 97 7.16 -18.59 2.22
CA PRO A 97 6.35 -18.00 1.16
C PRO A 97 5.27 -17.03 1.65
N GLY A 98 4.88 -17.10 2.92
CA GLY A 98 3.86 -16.22 3.52
C GLY A 98 4.36 -14.82 3.91
N GLU A 99 5.65 -14.53 3.74
CA GLU A 99 6.25 -13.29 4.24
C GLU A 99 6.11 -12.13 3.26
N THR A 100 5.12 -11.26 3.50
CA THR A 100 4.82 -10.10 2.66
C THR A 100 6.03 -9.20 2.43
N THR A 101 6.85 -8.97 3.47
CA THR A 101 8.03 -8.09 3.39
C THR A 101 9.10 -8.61 2.41
N LEU A 102 9.23 -9.93 2.28
CA LEU A 102 10.15 -10.54 1.31
C LEU A 102 9.61 -10.41 -0.12
N TRP A 103 8.29 -10.53 -0.32
CA TRP A 103 7.66 -10.30 -1.62
C TRP A 103 7.80 -8.85 -2.09
N GLU A 104 7.58 -7.88 -1.20
CA GLU A 104 7.80 -6.46 -1.49
C GLU A 104 9.24 -6.18 -1.94
N ARG A 105 10.22 -6.76 -1.25
CA ARG A 105 11.64 -6.63 -1.59
C ARG A 105 11.96 -7.27 -2.93
N ARG A 106 11.46 -8.49 -3.18
CA ARG A 106 11.65 -9.19 -4.46
C ARG A 106 11.14 -8.34 -5.61
N LEU A 107 9.89 -7.87 -5.56
CA LEU A 107 9.32 -7.04 -6.62
C LEU A 107 10.09 -5.73 -6.77
N SER A 108 10.42 -5.04 -5.68
CA SER A 108 11.18 -3.79 -5.72
C SER A 108 12.56 -3.96 -6.38
N MET A 109 13.24 -5.08 -6.13
CA MET A 109 14.51 -5.39 -6.77
C MET A 109 14.34 -5.70 -8.25
N MET A 110 13.34 -6.49 -8.64
CA MET A 110 13.05 -6.78 -10.05
C MET A 110 12.75 -5.50 -10.85
N VAL A 111 11.97 -4.58 -10.27
CA VAL A 111 11.70 -3.26 -10.87
C VAL A 111 12.99 -2.42 -10.99
N SER A 112 13.84 -2.45 -9.96
CA SER A 112 15.12 -1.73 -9.94
C SER A 112 16.12 -2.28 -10.96
N LEU A 113 16.15 -3.60 -11.12
CA LEU A 113 16.95 -4.33 -12.11
C LEU A 113 16.37 -4.28 -13.53
N ARG A 114 15.24 -3.59 -13.73
CA ARG A 114 14.60 -3.39 -15.05
C ARG A 114 14.21 -4.71 -15.73
N HIS A 115 13.72 -5.67 -14.95
CA HIS A 115 13.00 -6.80 -15.52
C HIS A 115 11.81 -6.31 -16.34
N ASP A 116 11.37 -7.11 -17.31
CA ASP A 116 10.20 -6.78 -18.12
C ASP A 116 8.89 -6.95 -17.33
N ALA A 117 7.84 -6.29 -17.83
CA ALA A 117 6.52 -6.29 -17.22
C ALA A 117 5.93 -7.71 -17.03
N THR A 118 6.22 -8.64 -17.93
CA THR A 118 5.69 -10.02 -17.85
C THR A 118 6.32 -10.75 -16.68
N THR A 119 7.65 -10.70 -16.58
CA THR A 119 8.41 -11.35 -15.50
C THR A 119 8.00 -10.80 -14.12
N VAL A 120 7.81 -9.48 -14.01
CA VAL A 120 7.37 -8.86 -12.75
C VAL A 120 5.91 -9.23 -12.43
N GLN A 121 5.04 -9.29 -13.43
CA GLN A 121 3.65 -9.72 -13.26
C GLN A 121 3.54 -11.17 -12.79
N GLU A 122 4.37 -12.07 -13.31
CA GLU A 122 4.42 -13.47 -12.86
C GLU A 122 4.81 -13.57 -11.38
N ALA A 123 5.81 -12.81 -10.95
CA ALA A 123 6.19 -12.74 -9.53
C ALA A 123 5.07 -12.21 -8.63
N LEU A 124 4.28 -11.23 -9.10
CA LEU A 124 3.09 -10.76 -8.38
C LEU A 124 2.02 -11.85 -8.28
N ASN A 125 1.76 -12.57 -9.37
CA ASN A 125 0.78 -13.65 -9.38
C ASN A 125 1.17 -14.77 -8.40
N ASP A 126 2.47 -15.03 -8.26
CA ASP A 126 2.99 -15.95 -7.25
C ASP A 126 2.82 -15.41 -5.83
N ALA A 127 3.17 -14.14 -5.59
CA ALA A 127 2.97 -13.50 -4.29
C ALA A 127 1.51 -13.59 -3.82
N GLN A 128 0.56 -13.32 -4.72
CA GLN A 128 -0.87 -13.33 -4.45
C GLN A 128 -1.44 -14.70 -4.05
N LYS A 129 -0.71 -15.80 -4.29
CA LYS A 129 -1.10 -17.14 -3.82
C LYS A 129 -0.83 -17.33 -2.32
N HIS A 130 0.06 -16.52 -1.74
CA HIS A 130 0.57 -16.71 -0.38
C HIS A 130 0.23 -15.56 0.56
N ILE A 131 0.14 -14.32 0.06
CA ILE A 131 -0.10 -13.14 0.90
C ILE A 131 -1.59 -12.90 1.16
N PRO A 132 -1.96 -12.32 2.32
CA PRO A 132 -3.32 -11.88 2.59
C PRO A 132 -3.79 -10.83 1.58
N LYS A 133 -5.05 -10.92 1.15
CA LYS A 133 -5.67 -9.95 0.22
C LYS A 133 -5.71 -8.51 0.75
N GLN A 134 -5.64 -8.32 2.06
CA GLN A 134 -5.58 -7.02 2.70
C GLN A 134 -4.23 -6.33 2.51
N GLU A 135 -3.17 -7.11 2.28
CA GLU A 135 -1.79 -6.63 2.13
C GLU A 135 -1.33 -6.63 0.67
N SER A 136 -2.16 -7.10 -0.27
CA SER A 136 -1.74 -7.23 -1.66
C SER A 136 -1.74 -5.92 -2.46
N TRP A 137 -2.48 -4.89 -2.03
CA TRP A 137 -2.59 -3.64 -2.81
C TRP A 137 -1.23 -2.95 -3.05
N PRO A 138 -0.37 -2.73 -2.04
CA PRO A 138 0.95 -2.12 -2.26
C PRO A 138 1.78 -2.84 -3.33
N LEU A 139 1.73 -4.17 -3.38
CA LEU A 139 2.44 -4.96 -4.40
C LEU A 139 1.81 -4.78 -5.78
N VAL A 140 0.48 -4.80 -5.87
CA VAL A 140 -0.25 -4.55 -7.12
C VAL A 140 0.06 -3.16 -7.66
N GLN A 141 0.03 -2.13 -6.79
CA GLN A 141 0.35 -0.76 -7.16
C GLN A 141 1.78 -0.64 -7.71
N MET A 142 2.76 -1.27 -7.07
CA MET A 142 4.15 -1.28 -7.54
C MET A 142 4.27 -1.86 -8.96
N VAL A 143 3.57 -2.97 -9.24
CA VAL A 143 3.57 -3.57 -10.59
C VAL A 143 2.83 -2.71 -11.60
N LEU A 144 1.74 -2.05 -11.23
CA LEU A 144 1.05 -1.09 -12.10
C LEU A 144 1.96 0.08 -12.50
N GLU A 145 2.64 0.69 -11.53
CA GLU A 145 3.59 1.77 -11.77
C GLU A 145 4.75 1.31 -12.66
N HIS A 146 5.25 0.10 -12.44
CA HIS A 146 6.28 -0.50 -13.29
C HIS A 146 5.78 -0.75 -14.72
N ASN A 147 4.59 -1.32 -14.90
CA ASN A 147 3.99 -1.56 -16.22
C ASN A 147 3.84 -0.23 -16.99
N ILE A 148 3.41 0.84 -16.32
CA ILE A 148 3.35 2.19 -16.90
C ILE A 148 4.75 2.65 -17.32
N SER A 149 5.77 2.46 -16.48
CA SER A 149 7.16 2.83 -16.80
C SER A 149 7.74 2.06 -18.00
N CYS A 150 7.26 0.84 -18.23
CA CYS A 150 7.61 -0.01 -19.37
C CYS A 150 6.73 0.23 -20.60
N ASN A 151 5.78 1.17 -20.54
CA ASN A 151 4.78 1.42 -21.58
C ASN A 151 3.94 0.18 -21.93
N ALA A 152 3.69 -0.69 -20.95
CA ALA A 152 2.95 -1.94 -21.05
C ALA A 152 1.45 -1.70 -20.79
N ALA A 153 0.78 -0.99 -21.71
CA ALA A 153 -0.60 -0.54 -21.53
C ALA A 153 -1.61 -1.71 -21.41
N ASN A 154 -1.42 -2.79 -22.18
CA ASN A 154 -2.30 -3.95 -22.12
C ASN A 154 -2.21 -4.66 -20.77
N GLU A 155 -1.00 -4.85 -20.26
CA GLU A 155 -0.73 -5.47 -18.96
C GLU A 155 -1.29 -4.61 -17.83
N THR A 156 -1.13 -3.29 -17.93
CA THR A 156 -1.69 -2.31 -16.98
C THR A 156 -3.21 -2.41 -16.91
N VAL A 157 -3.91 -2.35 -18.05
CA VAL A 157 -5.38 -2.41 -18.09
C VAL A 157 -5.89 -3.76 -17.59
N LYS A 158 -5.29 -4.87 -18.02
CA LYS A 158 -5.67 -6.21 -17.55
C LYS A 158 -5.54 -6.35 -16.03
N LEU A 159 -4.41 -5.88 -15.46
CA LEU A 159 -4.19 -5.93 -14.02
C LEU A 159 -5.21 -5.06 -13.27
N LEU A 160 -5.55 -3.87 -13.79
CA LEU A 160 -6.57 -3.00 -13.19
C LEU A 160 -7.96 -3.62 -13.25
N GLU A 161 -8.35 -4.21 -14.37
CA GLU A 161 -9.67 -4.86 -14.53
C GLU A 161 -9.86 -5.99 -13.52
N ILE A 162 -8.84 -6.84 -13.34
CA ILE A 162 -8.86 -7.92 -12.33
C ILE A 162 -8.92 -7.32 -10.92
N SER A 163 -8.08 -6.33 -10.63
CA SER A 163 -7.96 -5.73 -9.30
C SER A 163 -9.25 -5.03 -8.86
N MET A 164 -9.99 -4.40 -9.78
CA MET A 164 -11.24 -3.69 -9.49
C MET A 164 -12.39 -4.61 -9.03
N ILE A 165 -12.34 -5.91 -9.31
CA ILE A 165 -13.36 -6.90 -8.92
C ILE A 165 -12.89 -7.88 -7.84
N ASP A 166 -11.68 -7.71 -7.31
CA ASP A 166 -11.13 -8.54 -6.22
C ASP A 166 -11.70 -8.10 -4.85
N HIS A 167 -11.05 -8.53 -3.77
CA HIS A 167 -11.34 -8.15 -2.39
C HIS A 167 -11.37 -6.62 -2.21
N ALA A 168 -12.24 -6.12 -1.31
CA ALA A 168 -12.47 -4.68 -1.11
C ALA A 168 -11.20 -3.86 -0.85
N ALA A 169 -10.23 -4.43 -0.13
CA ALA A 169 -8.92 -3.82 0.15
C ALA A 169 -8.07 -3.56 -1.10
N VAL A 170 -8.32 -4.29 -2.19
CA VAL A 170 -7.67 -4.11 -3.50
C VAL A 170 -8.59 -3.36 -4.45
N SER A 171 -9.87 -3.73 -4.48
CA SER A 171 -10.88 -3.16 -5.39
C SER A 171 -11.06 -1.66 -5.23
N GLN A 172 -11.14 -1.14 -4.00
CA GLN A 172 -11.32 0.29 -3.78
C GLN A 172 -10.14 1.13 -4.30
N PRO A 173 -8.89 0.89 -3.87
CA PRO A 173 -7.77 1.66 -4.38
C PRO A 173 -7.47 1.36 -5.86
N ALA A 174 -7.80 0.17 -6.38
CA ALA A 174 -7.73 -0.10 -7.82
C ALA A 174 -8.66 0.80 -8.63
N LYS A 175 -9.89 1.07 -8.16
CA LYS A 175 -10.82 2.00 -8.82
C LYS A 175 -10.33 3.45 -8.76
N GLU A 176 -9.70 3.85 -7.66
CA GLU A 176 -9.06 5.16 -7.51
C GLU A 176 -7.93 5.32 -8.53
N PHE A 177 -6.99 4.37 -8.55
CA PHE A 177 -5.87 4.35 -9.48
C PHE A 177 -6.36 4.33 -10.93
N PHE A 178 -7.36 3.49 -11.23
CA PHE A 178 -7.92 3.40 -12.58
C PHE A 178 -8.50 4.73 -13.06
N LEU A 179 -9.21 5.46 -12.19
CA LEU A 179 -9.76 6.77 -12.55
C LEU A 179 -8.65 7.80 -12.84
N GLU A 180 -7.61 7.83 -12.03
CA GLU A 180 -6.45 8.71 -12.21
C GLU A 180 -5.67 8.37 -13.48
N TYR A 181 -5.39 7.08 -13.69
CA TYR A 181 -4.75 6.58 -14.90
C TYR A 181 -5.51 7.01 -16.15
N GLU A 182 -6.82 6.78 -16.21
CA GLU A 182 -7.67 7.17 -17.34
C GLU A 182 -7.72 8.68 -17.56
N TYR A 183 -7.68 9.47 -16.48
CA TYR A 183 -7.57 10.93 -16.58
C TYR A 183 -6.25 11.38 -17.19
N LEU A 184 -5.13 10.78 -16.80
CA LEU A 184 -3.82 11.11 -17.33
C LEU A 184 -3.68 10.72 -18.81
N GLN A 185 -4.25 9.58 -19.22
CA GLN A 185 -4.15 9.10 -20.60
C GLN A 185 -5.13 9.80 -21.56
N HIS A 186 -6.37 10.04 -21.12
CA HIS A 186 -7.47 10.41 -22.03
C HIS A 186 -8.17 11.72 -21.65
N GLY A 187 -7.82 12.32 -20.51
CA GLY A 187 -8.37 13.58 -20.04
C GLY A 187 -9.84 13.51 -19.56
N ILE A 188 -10.33 14.65 -19.07
CA ILE A 188 -11.60 14.73 -18.32
C ILE A 188 -12.83 14.22 -19.07
N ALA A 189 -12.86 14.32 -20.40
CA ALA A 189 -14.01 13.88 -21.18
C ALA A 189 -14.23 12.37 -21.04
N HIS A 190 -13.15 11.59 -21.13
CA HIS A 190 -13.17 10.15 -20.95
C HIS A 190 -13.38 9.78 -19.48
N THR A 191 -12.68 10.46 -18.56
CA THR A 191 -12.79 10.24 -17.11
C THR A 191 -14.23 10.32 -16.60
N ARG A 192 -15.06 11.22 -17.14
CA ARG A 192 -16.49 11.30 -16.79
C ARG A 192 -17.25 10.01 -17.13
N THR A 193 -16.97 9.42 -18.29
CA THR A 193 -17.58 8.16 -18.71
C THR A 193 -17.12 7.01 -17.81
N VAL A 194 -15.82 6.97 -17.52
CA VAL A 194 -15.22 6.00 -16.59
C VAL A 194 -15.83 6.14 -15.19
N TYR A 195 -15.90 7.34 -14.64
CA TYR A 195 -16.51 7.60 -13.34
C TYR A 195 -17.96 7.12 -13.28
N ASN A 196 -18.78 7.44 -14.30
CA ASN A 196 -20.15 6.96 -14.37
C ASN A 196 -20.26 5.44 -14.43
N ARG A 197 -19.29 4.77 -15.08
CA ARG A 197 -19.19 3.30 -15.08
C ARG A 197 -18.83 2.78 -13.68
N LEU A 198 -17.83 3.37 -13.01
CA LEU A 198 -17.42 2.99 -11.67
C LEU A 198 -18.54 3.18 -10.64
N CYS A 199 -19.36 4.22 -10.76
CA CYS A 199 -20.55 4.42 -9.93
C CYS A 199 -21.56 3.27 -9.98
N LYS A 200 -21.53 2.40 -11.00
CA LYS A 200 -22.36 1.19 -11.06
C LYS A 200 -21.80 0.05 -10.21
N TYR A 201 -20.52 0.10 -9.86
CA TYR A 201 -19.78 -0.92 -9.11
C TYR A 201 -19.46 -0.42 -7.70
N LYS A 202 -20.50 -0.12 -6.92
CA LYS A 202 -20.39 0.29 -5.51
C LYS A 202 -19.79 -0.84 -4.65
N PRO A 203 -19.23 -0.52 -3.46
CA PRO A 203 -18.99 0.82 -2.91
C PRO A 203 -17.81 1.53 -3.59
N LEU A 204 -17.84 2.87 -3.55
CA LEU A 204 -16.71 3.71 -3.95
C LEU A 204 -16.10 4.36 -2.70
N SER A 205 -14.79 4.53 -2.68
CA SER A 205 -14.13 5.21 -1.58
C SER A 205 -14.43 6.71 -1.60
N GLN A 206 -14.36 7.35 -0.43
CA GLN A 206 -14.41 8.81 -0.32
C GLN A 206 -13.30 9.47 -1.16
N GLN A 207 -12.13 8.84 -1.24
CA GLN A 207 -10.99 9.35 -2.00
C GLN A 207 -11.27 9.40 -3.50
N LEU A 208 -11.93 8.39 -4.07
CA LEU A 208 -12.33 8.38 -5.48
C LEU A 208 -13.27 9.54 -5.82
N TYR A 209 -14.26 9.81 -4.96
CA TYR A 209 -15.14 10.97 -5.15
C TYR A 209 -14.36 12.29 -5.13
N ARG A 210 -13.45 12.45 -4.17
CA ARG A 210 -12.60 13.63 -4.05
C ARG A 210 -11.70 13.82 -5.27
N ALA A 211 -11.10 12.74 -5.77
CA ALA A 211 -10.28 12.74 -6.98
C ALA A 211 -11.09 13.18 -8.21
N TYR A 212 -12.28 12.61 -8.42
CA TYR A 212 -13.15 13.03 -9.53
C TYR A 212 -13.55 14.51 -9.44
N ILE A 213 -13.95 14.96 -8.24
CA ILE A 213 -14.33 16.35 -7.99
C ILE A 213 -13.16 17.30 -8.28
N SER A 214 -11.96 16.97 -7.83
CA SER A 214 -10.77 17.82 -8.04
C SER A 214 -10.41 17.90 -9.52
N MET A 215 -10.45 16.77 -10.25
CA MET A 215 -10.22 16.72 -11.70
C MET A 215 -11.23 17.60 -12.45
N GLU A 216 -12.51 17.57 -12.07
CA GLU A 216 -13.55 18.38 -12.70
C GLU A 216 -13.41 19.88 -12.36
N LEU A 217 -13.04 20.21 -11.13
CA LEU A 217 -12.81 21.60 -10.69
C LEU A 217 -11.56 22.24 -11.29
N ALA A 218 -10.54 21.43 -11.59
CA ALA A 218 -9.31 21.88 -12.25
C ALA A 218 -9.53 22.32 -13.71
N GLN A 219 -10.67 22.01 -14.30
CA GLN A 219 -10.95 22.39 -15.69
C GLN A 219 -11.13 23.91 -15.84
N PRO A 220 -10.77 24.51 -16.98
CA PRO A 220 -11.01 25.94 -17.24
C PRO A 220 -12.49 26.34 -17.13
N LYS A 221 -13.39 25.42 -17.50
CA LYS A 221 -14.85 25.57 -17.39
C LYS A 221 -15.43 24.34 -16.67
N PRO A 222 -15.38 24.28 -15.33
CA PRO A 222 -15.90 23.14 -14.57
C PRO A 222 -17.39 22.95 -14.80
N LYS A 223 -17.81 21.69 -15.00
CA LYS A 223 -19.24 21.36 -15.03
C LYS A 223 -19.75 21.22 -13.61
N MET A 224 -20.11 22.35 -13.01
CA MET A 224 -20.60 22.40 -11.62
C MET A 224 -21.81 21.49 -11.34
N LYS A 225 -22.61 21.14 -12.36
CA LYS A 225 -23.67 20.13 -12.21
C LYS A 225 -23.10 18.75 -11.87
N LEU A 226 -22.00 18.34 -12.50
CA LEU A 226 -21.33 17.06 -12.25
C LEU A 226 -20.61 17.07 -10.89
N VAL A 227 -19.95 18.18 -10.55
CA VAL A 227 -19.32 18.35 -9.24
C VAL A 227 -20.33 18.17 -8.11
N ARG A 228 -21.46 18.88 -8.19
CA ARG A 228 -22.55 18.77 -7.20
C ARG A 228 -23.11 17.35 -7.15
N ALA A 229 -23.34 16.71 -8.30
CA ALA A 229 -23.81 15.33 -8.35
C ALA A 229 -22.83 14.36 -7.66
N ALA A 230 -21.52 14.55 -7.85
CA ALA A 230 -20.50 13.74 -7.18
C ALA A 230 -20.47 13.97 -5.66
N TYR A 231 -20.61 15.22 -5.18
CA TYR A 231 -20.76 15.48 -3.75
C TYR A 231 -22.01 14.83 -3.17
N GLU A 232 -23.16 14.94 -3.84
CA GLU A 232 -24.41 14.34 -3.38
C GLU A 232 -24.34 12.81 -3.34
N GLU A 233 -23.62 12.19 -4.28
CA GLU A 233 -23.38 10.75 -4.29
C GLU A 233 -22.45 10.33 -3.15
N ALA A 234 -21.35 11.06 -2.96
CA ALA A 234 -20.40 10.82 -1.88
C ALA A 234 -21.08 10.96 -0.50
N LEU A 235 -21.92 11.98 -0.32
CA LEU A 235 -22.67 12.21 0.91
C LEU A 235 -23.73 11.15 1.17
N ARG A 236 -24.26 10.51 0.12
CA ARG A 236 -25.19 9.39 0.29
C ARG A 236 -24.51 8.15 0.86
N GLU A 237 -23.24 7.92 0.50
CA GLU A 237 -22.47 6.75 0.98
C GLU A 237 -21.73 7.01 2.28
N HIS A 238 -21.18 8.22 2.47
CA HIS A 238 -20.22 8.51 3.55
C HIS A 238 -20.67 9.67 4.46
N GLY A 239 -21.82 10.29 4.20
CA GLY A 239 -22.22 11.55 4.82
C GLY A 239 -22.54 11.48 6.31
N ASP A 240 -22.71 10.30 6.90
CA ASP A 240 -22.95 10.12 8.33
C ASP A 240 -21.67 10.12 9.17
N GLN A 241 -20.51 9.79 8.57
CA GLN A 241 -19.20 9.75 9.22
C GLN A 241 -18.18 10.74 8.64
N ALA A 242 -18.52 11.53 7.61
CA ALA A 242 -17.57 12.42 6.93
C ALA A 242 -17.89 13.92 7.07
N PRO A 243 -17.61 14.57 8.23
CA PRO A 243 -17.72 16.02 8.41
C PRO A 243 -16.98 16.84 7.34
N ASP A 244 -15.79 16.39 6.95
CA ASP A 244 -14.98 17.04 5.92
C ASP A 244 -15.72 17.17 4.59
N LEU A 245 -16.47 16.14 4.20
CA LEU A 245 -17.18 16.12 2.93
C LEU A 245 -18.30 17.18 2.88
N TRP A 246 -18.99 17.38 4.01
CA TRP A 246 -19.98 18.45 4.14
C TRP A 246 -19.34 19.84 4.10
N LEU A 247 -18.23 20.04 4.82
CA LEU A 247 -17.53 21.31 4.87
C LEU A 247 -16.94 21.69 3.51
N ASP A 248 -16.35 20.73 2.80
CA ASP A 248 -15.83 20.94 1.44
C ASP A 248 -16.96 21.30 0.47
N TYR A 249 -18.13 20.67 0.61
CA TYR A 249 -19.28 21.02 -0.22
C TYR A 249 -19.82 22.43 0.10
N ILE A 250 -19.87 22.81 1.37
CA ILE A 250 -20.24 24.17 1.80
C ILE A 250 -19.26 25.20 1.23
N ARG A 251 -17.96 24.99 1.39
CA ARG A 251 -16.91 25.87 0.83
C ARG A 251 -17.06 26.07 -0.67
N LEU A 252 -17.38 24.99 -1.39
CA LEU A 252 -17.63 25.06 -2.82
C LEU A 252 -18.81 26.01 -3.13
N GLU A 253 -19.93 25.87 -2.44
CA GLU A 253 -21.13 26.67 -2.70
C GLU A 253 -21.03 28.11 -2.16
N SER A 254 -20.17 28.36 -1.17
CA SER A 254 -19.80 29.71 -0.71
C SER A 254 -18.90 30.45 -1.71
N SER A 255 -18.19 29.74 -2.60
CA SER A 255 -17.27 30.38 -3.55
C SER A 255 -18.02 31.22 -4.61
N GLY A 256 -17.83 32.54 -4.59
CA GLY A 256 -18.65 33.50 -5.37
C GLY A 256 -18.60 33.36 -6.90
N LEU A 257 -17.57 32.73 -7.47
CA LEU A 257 -17.44 32.57 -8.94
C LEU A 257 -18.20 31.36 -9.50
N LYS A 258 -18.50 30.33 -8.69
CA LYS A 258 -19.03 29.03 -9.16
C LYS A 258 -20.12 28.42 -8.25
N GLY A 259 -20.20 28.89 -7.02
CA GLY A 259 -21.12 28.43 -5.98
C GLY A 259 -22.51 29.05 -6.04
N LYS A 260 -23.42 28.49 -5.23
CA LYS A 260 -24.76 29.01 -4.99
C LYS A 260 -24.95 29.22 -3.50
N MET A 261 -24.79 30.45 -3.01
CA MET A 261 -24.91 30.78 -1.58
C MET A 261 -26.26 30.34 -0.98
N GLU A 262 -27.33 30.36 -1.78
CA GLU A 262 -28.66 29.86 -1.40
C GLU A 262 -28.67 28.40 -0.91
N LYS A 263 -27.72 27.59 -1.39
CA LYS A 263 -27.61 26.17 -1.01
C LYS A 263 -26.87 25.95 0.30
N VAL A 264 -26.04 26.90 0.75
CA VAL A 264 -25.17 26.73 1.93
C VAL A 264 -25.99 26.38 3.17
N GLY A 265 -27.07 27.14 3.43
CA GLY A 265 -27.95 26.87 4.57
C GLY A 265 -28.63 25.50 4.50
N GLN A 266 -29.02 25.05 3.29
CA GLN A 266 -29.63 23.73 3.09
C GLN A 266 -28.62 22.60 3.35
N ILE A 267 -27.38 22.75 2.88
CA ILE A 267 -26.31 21.77 3.08
C ILE A 267 -25.94 21.68 4.56
N HIS A 268 -25.77 22.82 5.25
CA HIS A 268 -25.52 22.86 6.69
C HIS A 268 -26.62 22.13 7.49
N PHE A 269 -27.90 22.42 7.20
CA PHE A 269 -29.00 21.76 7.89
C PHE A 269 -29.01 20.24 7.67
N ARG A 270 -28.69 19.79 6.46
CA ARG A 270 -28.56 18.36 6.14
C ARG A 270 -27.39 17.72 6.89
N ALA A 271 -26.25 18.39 6.98
CA ALA A 271 -25.08 17.91 7.71
C ALA A 271 -25.40 17.68 9.20
N VAL A 272 -26.03 18.67 9.86
CA VAL A 272 -26.43 18.57 11.27
C VAL A 272 -27.39 17.42 11.55
N LYS A 273 -28.23 17.06 10.56
CA LYS A 273 -29.16 15.93 10.64
C LYS A 273 -28.52 14.58 10.36
N ALA A 274 -27.56 14.52 9.44
CA ALA A 274 -26.92 13.29 9.01
C ALA A 274 -25.82 12.84 9.98
N LEU A 275 -25.01 13.80 10.45
CA LEU A 275 -23.88 13.53 11.35
C LEU A 275 -24.35 13.28 12.77
N GLN A 276 -23.74 12.32 13.45
CA GLN A 276 -24.06 11.97 14.84
C GLN A 276 -22.82 12.00 15.74
N GLY A 277 -23.03 12.19 17.03
CA GLY A 277 -21.99 12.13 18.06
C GLY A 277 -20.81 13.09 17.79
N ALA A 278 -19.60 12.56 17.86
CA ALA A 278 -18.35 13.30 17.68
C ALA A 278 -18.26 13.98 16.29
N HIS A 279 -18.79 13.35 15.23
CA HIS A 279 -18.73 13.90 13.89
C HIS A 279 -19.57 15.19 13.74
N ASN A 280 -20.72 15.26 14.41
CA ASN A 280 -21.54 16.47 14.40
C ASN A 280 -20.87 17.62 15.18
N GLN A 281 -20.31 17.32 16.35
CA GLN A 281 -19.57 18.30 17.15
C GLN A 281 -18.39 18.87 16.37
N GLU A 282 -17.64 18.00 15.69
CA GLU A 282 -16.51 18.42 14.86
C GLU A 282 -16.94 19.29 13.68
N PHE A 283 -18.03 18.91 13.00
CA PHE A 283 -18.62 19.70 11.92
C PHE A 283 -19.00 21.11 12.40
N LEU A 284 -19.75 21.23 13.50
CA LEU A 284 -20.21 22.52 14.03
C LEU A 284 -19.02 23.42 14.40
N ARG A 285 -18.03 22.87 15.11
CA ARG A 285 -16.79 23.59 15.49
C ARG A 285 -16.09 24.18 14.26
N ARG A 286 -15.91 23.37 13.22
CA ARG A 286 -15.20 23.79 12.01
C ARG A 286 -16.04 24.70 11.11
N TYR A 287 -17.35 24.53 11.10
CA TYR A 287 -18.25 25.42 10.37
C TYR A 287 -18.27 26.82 10.99
N THR A 288 -18.30 26.94 12.32
CA THR A 288 -18.17 28.25 12.99
C THR A 288 -16.86 28.95 12.63
N LEU A 289 -15.74 28.23 12.65
CA LEU A 289 -14.44 28.77 12.21
C LEU A 289 -14.47 29.27 10.77
N LEU A 290 -15.10 28.51 9.87
CA LEU A 290 -15.26 28.89 8.47
C LEU A 290 -15.99 30.23 8.34
N GLN A 291 -17.12 30.39 9.03
CA GLN A 291 -17.91 31.63 9.00
C GLN A 291 -17.13 32.83 9.54
N THR A 292 -16.31 32.64 10.59
CA THR A 292 -15.48 33.72 11.13
C THR A 292 -14.32 34.11 10.21
N SER A 293 -13.74 33.15 9.48
CA SER A 293 -12.64 33.39 8.54
C SER A 293 -13.09 34.06 7.25
N GLU A 294 -14.33 33.84 6.81
CA GLU A 294 -14.91 34.47 5.62
C GLU A 294 -15.46 35.88 5.91
N ALA A 295 -15.60 36.25 7.19
CA ALA A 295 -16.10 37.56 7.64
C ALA A 295 -14.98 38.57 8.02
N SER A 296 -13.71 38.15 7.93
CA SER A 296 -12.51 38.97 8.21
C SER A 296 -11.83 39.39 6.92
#